data_AF-A0A356GPH3-F1
#
_entry.id   AF-A0A356GPH3-F1
#
_cell.length_a   1.000
_cell.length_b   1.000
_cell.length_c   1.000
_cell.angle_alpha   90.00
_cell.angle_beta   90.00
_cell.angle_gamma   90.00
#
_symmetry.space_group_name_H-M   'P 1'
#
loop_
_entity.id
_entity.type
_entity.pdbx_description
1 polymer ?
#
loop_
_entity_poly.entity_id
_entity_poly.type
_entity_poly.pdbx_seq_one_letter_code
_entity_poly.pdbx_strand_id
1 'polypeptide(L)' 'MTQATNQVPDSPSEIRPLLIGAPVPKVTLRTADGKIRFGYVNPDYKVRIDADTLLAAAKAAANR' A
#
# COMPACT_ATOMS: atom_id res chain seq x y z
N MET A 1 20.85 16.26 -30.62
CA MET A 1 20.24 16.45 -29.29
C MET A 1 18.91 17.16 -29.48
N THR A 2 17.80 16.42 -29.60
CA THR A 2 16.39 16.89 -29.60
C THR A 2 15.54 15.64 -29.93
N GLN A 3 14.47 15.23 -29.24
CA GLN A 3 13.44 15.95 -28.50
C GLN A 3 12.92 15.07 -27.33
N ALA A 4 12.59 15.68 -26.20
CA ALA A 4 11.80 15.04 -25.15
C ALA A 4 10.35 14.94 -25.64
N THR A 5 9.85 13.73 -25.87
CA THR A 5 8.47 13.51 -26.30
C THR A 5 7.55 13.61 -25.08
N ASN A 6 6.77 14.69 -25.02
CA ASN A 6 5.75 14.91 -24.00
C ASN A 6 4.45 14.26 -24.51
N GLN A 7 4.41 12.93 -24.56
CA GLN A 7 3.21 12.19 -24.97
C GLN A 7 2.15 12.35 -23.88
N VAL A 8 1.10 13.10 -24.18
CA VAL A 8 -0.13 13.08 -23.40
C VAL A 8 -0.75 11.70 -23.62
N PRO A 9 -1.19 10.99 -22.57
CA PRO A 9 -1.70 9.63 -22.70
C PRO A 9 -2.93 9.57 -23.60
N ASP A 10 -2.93 8.62 -24.53
CA ASP A 10 -3.97 8.49 -25.57
C ASP A 10 -5.27 7.91 -25.01
N SER A 11 -5.22 7.31 -23.81
CA SER A 11 -6.38 6.78 -23.11
C SER A 11 -6.39 7.12 -21.61
N PRO A 12 -7.56 7.43 -21.02
CA PRO A 12 -7.74 7.57 -19.57
C PRO A 12 -7.33 6.34 -18.75
N SER A 13 -7.13 5.17 -19.36
CA SER A 13 -6.63 3.96 -18.70
C SER A 13 -5.10 3.90 -18.57
N GLU A 14 -4.37 4.73 -19.33
CA GLU A 14 -2.90 4.81 -19.32
C GLU A 14 -2.40 5.72 -18.19
N ILE A 15 -3.18 6.75 -17.84
CA ILE A 15 -3.10 7.37 -16.54
C ILE A 15 -3.82 6.41 -15.62
N ARG A 16 -3.14 5.75 -14.69
CA ARG A 16 -3.81 5.05 -13.59
C ARG A 16 -3.84 5.98 -12.38
N PRO A 17 -4.65 7.06 -12.35
CA PRO A 17 -4.81 7.81 -11.13
C PRO A 17 -5.47 6.86 -10.13
N LEU A 18 -4.89 6.75 -8.94
CA LEU A 18 -5.65 6.23 -7.82
C LEU A 18 -6.87 7.13 -7.67
N LEU A 19 -8.07 6.56 -7.74
CA LEU A 19 -9.31 7.27 -7.46
C LEU A 19 -9.19 7.91 -6.07
N ILE A 20 -9.16 9.24 -6.01
CA ILE A 20 -9.22 10.00 -4.75
C ILE A 20 -10.53 9.57 -4.07
N GLY A 21 -10.44 8.79 -3.00
CA GLY A 21 -11.59 8.35 -2.20
C GLY A 21 -11.89 6.84 -2.19
N ALA A 22 -11.16 6.00 -2.93
CA ALA A 22 -11.32 4.55 -2.81
C ALA A 22 -10.69 4.03 -1.49
N PRO A 23 -11.41 3.23 -0.67
CA PRO A 23 -10.84 2.65 0.54
C PRO A 23 -9.75 1.65 0.16
N VAL A 24 -8.49 2.00 0.43
CA VAL A 24 -7.36 1.07 0.26
C VAL A 24 -7.23 0.17 1.49
N PRO A 25 -6.98 -1.14 1.31
CA PRO A 25 -6.68 -2.02 2.43
C PRO A 25 -5.36 -1.59 3.09
N LYS A 26 -5.48 -1.04 4.30
CA LYS A 26 -4.37 -0.64 5.15
C LYS A 26 -4.42 -1.43 6.46
N VAL A 27 -3.30 -2.08 6.80
CA VAL A 27 -3.14 -2.78 8.08
C VAL A 27 -1.95 -2.18 8.81
N THR A 28 -2.16 -1.82 10.07
CA THR A 28 -1.11 -1.21 10.91
C THR A 28 -1.07 -1.94 12.25
N LEU A 29 0.09 -2.45 12.66
CA LEU A 29 0.28 -3.03 13.99
C LEU A 29 0.96 -1.99 14.88
N ARG A 30 0.33 -1.75 16.04
CA ARG A 30 0.79 -0.79 17.04
C ARG A 30 1.04 -1.50 18.37
N THR A 31 2.13 -1.15 19.04
CA THR A 31 2.44 -1.65 20.39
C THR A 31 1.56 -0.97 21.43
N ALA A 32 1.48 -1.53 22.65
CA ALA A 32 0.80 -0.89 23.78
C ALA A 32 1.32 0.54 24.04
N ASP A 33 2.62 0.78 23.81
CA ASP A 33 3.26 2.10 23.92
C ASP A 33 2.90 3.10 22.79
N GLY A 34 1.97 2.74 21.90
CA GLY A 34 1.54 3.60 20.79
C GLY A 34 2.48 3.66 19.58
N LYS A 35 3.60 2.93 19.57
CA LYS A 35 4.53 2.89 18.42
C LYS A 35 4.07 1.92 17.33
N ILE A 36 4.16 2.34 16.07
CA ILE A 36 3.88 1.48 14.91
C ILE A 36 5.09 0.57 14.68
N ARG A 37 4.86 -0.74 14.60
CA ARG A 37 5.89 -1.75 14.31
C ARG A 37 5.76 -2.34 12.92
N PHE A 38 4.58 -2.25 12.32
CA PHE A 38 4.30 -2.78 11.00
C PHE A 38 3.23 -1.94 10.31
N GLY A 39 3.43 -1.69 9.02
CA GLY A 39 2.46 -1.03 8.16
C GLY A 39 2.45 -1.71 6.80
N TYR A 40 1.27 -2.12 6.33
CA TYR A 40 1.05 -2.65 5.00
C TYR A 40 -0.03 -1.83 4.31
N VAL A 41 0.26 -1.41 3.08
CA VAL A 41 -0.66 -0.71 2.19
C VAL A 41 -0.51 -1.32 0.81
N ASN A 42 -1.62 -1.70 0.18
CA ASN A 42 -1.62 -2.11 -1.21
C ASN A 42 -2.50 -1.14 -2.04
N PRO A 43 -1.96 -0.54 -3.11
CA PRO A 43 -2.76 0.27 -4.03
C PRO A 43 -3.79 -0.55 -4.81
N ASP A 44 -3.58 -1.87 -4.96
CA ASP A 44 -4.58 -2.77 -5.52
C ASP A 44 -5.58 -3.19 -4.42
N TYR A 45 -6.83 -2.74 -4.57
CA TYR A 45 -7.93 -3.04 -3.64
C TYR A 45 -8.35 -4.51 -3.63
N LYS A 46 -7.96 -5.31 -4.63
CA LYS A 46 -8.25 -6.75 -4.68
C LYS A 46 -7.23 -7.56 -3.90
N VAL A 47 -6.04 -7.01 -3.70
CA VAL A 47 -4.96 -7.70 -2.99
C VAL A 47 -5.01 -7.34 -1.51
N ARG A 48 -5.13 -8.37 -0.67
CA ARG A 48 -5.04 -8.25 0.79
C ARG A 48 -3.69 -8.76 1.24
N ILE A 49 -3.22 -8.27 2.39
CA ILE A 49 -2.09 -8.91 3.06
C ILE A 49 -2.46 -10.36 3.39
N ASP A 50 -1.50 -11.25 3.20
CA ASP A 50 -1.61 -12.64 3.62
C ASP A 50 -1.74 -12.76 5.15
N ALA A 51 -2.58 -13.71 5.60
CA ALA A 51 -2.90 -13.87 7.02
C ALA A 51 -1.69 -14.34 7.84
N ASP A 52 -0.86 -15.23 7.28
CA ASP A 52 0.33 -15.73 7.96
C ASP A 52 1.38 -14.64 8.12
N THR A 53 1.54 -13.81 7.09
CA THR A 53 2.40 -12.62 7.13
C THR A 53 1.97 -11.65 8.24
N LEU A 54 0.66 -11.41 8.38
CA LEU A 54 0.13 -10.54 9.43
C LEU A 54 0.35 -11.14 10.83
N LEU A 55 0.15 -12.45 10.98
CA LEU A 55 0.38 -13.16 12.24
C LEU A 55 1.86 -13.17 12.64
N ALA A 56 2.76 -13.37 11.68
CA ALA A 56 4.20 -13.30 11.91
C ALA A 56 4.63 -11.90 12.37
N ALA A 57 4.13 -10.85 11.71
CA ALA A 57 4.38 -9.46 12.11
C ALA A 57 3.83 -9.16 13.51
N ALA A 58 2.66 -9.68 13.87
CA ALA A 58 2.07 -9.54 15.19
C ALA A 58 2.91 -10.23 16.28
N LYS A 59 3.39 -11.46 16.01
CA LYS A 59 4.29 -12.19 16.92
C LYS A 59 5.62 -11.47 17.10
N ALA A 60 6.22 -10.97 16.02
CA ALA A 60 7.45 -10.18 16.08
C ALA A 60 7.27 -8.87 16.87
N ALA A 61 6.08 -8.27 16.83
CA ALA A 61 5.76 -7.09 17.62
C ALA A 61 5.43 -7.40 19.10
N ALA A 62 4.99 -8.64 19.41
CA ALA A 62 4.59 -9.08 20.75
C ALA A 62 5.76 -9.66 21.58
N ASN A 63 6.75 -10.27 20.93
CA ASN A 63 7.94 -10.79 21.60
C ASN A 63 8.89 -9.64 21.94
N ARG A 64 8.70 -9.07 23.14
CA ARG A 64 9.71 -8.27 23.84
C ARG A 64 10.45 -9.15 24.84
#